data_AF-A0A0M2GDU5-F1
#
_entry.id   AF-A0A0M2GDU5-F1
#
_cell.length_a   1.000
_cell.length_b   1.000
_cell.length_c   1.000
_cell.angle_alpha   90.00
_cell.angle_beta   90.00
_cell.angle_gamma   90.00
#
_symmetry.space_group_name_H-M   'P 1'
#
loop_
_entity.id
_entity.type
_entity.pdbx_description
1 polymer ?
#
loop_
_entity_poly.entity_id
_entity_poly.type
_entity_poly.pdbx_seq_one_letter_code
_entity_poly.pdbx_strand_id
1 'polypeptide(L)' 'MLRACPLHPHDLTDVLVVTVSQSGGSPDLVASTRAAREAGAITLAVTNNPDSPLAGVSEYHID' A
#
# COMPACT_ATOMS: atom_id res chain seq x y z
N MET A 1 -12.94 -31.72 -1.71
CA MET A 1 -12.13 -31.01 -2.72
C MET A 1 -11.97 -29.58 -2.23
N LEU A 2 -10.86 -29.28 -1.54
CA LEU A 2 -10.57 -27.94 -1.01
C LEU A 2 -10.42 -26.99 -2.20
N ARG A 3 -11.34 -26.02 -2.34
CA ARG A 3 -11.16 -24.91 -3.27
C ARG A 3 -9.95 -24.11 -2.81
N ALA A 4 -8.92 -24.04 -3.64
CA ALA A 4 -7.82 -23.11 -3.43
C ALA A 4 -8.39 -21.69 -3.32
N CYS A 5 -8.10 -20.99 -2.23
CA CYS A 5 -8.38 -19.56 -2.10
C CYS A 5 -7.54 -18.84 -3.17
N PRO A 6 -8.11 -18.20 -4.18
CA PRO A 6 -7.33 -17.36 -5.08
C PRO A 6 -6.77 -16.21 -4.24
N LEU A 7 -5.45 -16.03 -4.22
CA LEU A 7 -4.78 -14.93 -3.52
C LEU A 7 -5.00 -13.56 -4.22
N HIS A 8 -6.22 -13.27 -4.68
CA HIS A 8 -6.61 -11.93 -5.14
C HIS A 8 -7.24 -11.22 -3.95
N PRO A 9 -6.51 -10.37 -3.20
CA PRO A 9 -6.94 -9.96 -1.89
C PRO A 9 -7.83 -8.73 -2.03
N HIS A 10 -9.13 -8.94 -1.82
CA HIS A 10 -10.16 -7.93 -1.49
C HIS A 10 -10.40 -6.83 -2.55
N ASP A 11 -11.66 -6.58 -2.92
CA ASP A 11 -12.01 -5.32 -3.57
C ASP A 11 -11.89 -4.22 -2.52
N LEU A 12 -10.97 -3.29 -2.73
CA LEU A 12 -10.71 -2.14 -1.86
C LEU A 12 -11.16 -0.83 -2.50
N THR A 13 -12.04 -0.89 -3.50
CA THR A 13 -12.73 0.30 -4.00
C THR A 13 -13.43 1.00 -2.83
N ASP A 14 -13.38 2.34 -2.82
CA ASP A 14 -13.89 3.20 -1.74
C ASP A 14 -13.19 3.03 -0.37
N VAL A 15 -12.01 2.39 -0.34
CA VAL A 15 -11.15 2.31 0.86
C VAL A 15 -9.97 3.28 0.74
N LEU A 16 -9.69 4.00 1.83
CA LEU A 16 -8.43 4.71 2.02
C LEU A 16 -7.48 3.86 2.85
N VAL A 17 -6.32 3.53 2.27
CA VAL A 17 -5.22 2.87 2.99
C VAL A 17 -4.15 3.90 3.33
N VAL A 18 -3.91 4.08 4.62
CA VAL A 18 -2.86 4.96 5.15
C VAL A 18 -1.72 4.12 5.69
N THR A 19 -0.51 4.34 5.17
CA THR A 19 0.70 3.67 5.63
C THR A 19 1.67 4.67 6.24
N VAL A 20 2.22 4.33 7.41
CA VAL A 20 3.07 5.23 8.19
C VAL A 20 4.44 4.59 8.36
N SER A 21 5.49 5.26 7.89
CA SER A 21 6.86 4.79 8.04
C SER A 21 7.84 5.96 7.96
N GLN A 22 8.64 6.16 9.01
CA GLN A 22 9.59 7.28 9.06
C GLN A 22 10.57 7.27 7.88
N SER A 23 11.14 6.11 7.51
CA SER A 23 12.09 6.00 6.40
C SER A 23 11.44 5.62 5.07
N GLY A 24 10.24 5.04 5.13
CA GLY A 24 9.51 4.52 3.96
C GLY A 24 10.21 3.35 3.25
N GLY A 25 11.17 2.68 3.93
CA GLY A 25 12.04 1.66 3.32
C GLY A 25 11.63 0.21 3.54
N SER A 26 10.59 -0.08 4.34
CA SER A 26 10.22 -1.46 4.66
C SER A 26 9.63 -2.19 3.44
N PRO A 27 10.26 -3.27 2.94
CA PRO A 27 9.79 -3.98 1.75
C PRO A 27 8.37 -4.52 1.91
N ASP A 28 8.00 -4.98 3.10
CA ASP A 28 6.68 -5.54 3.39
C ASP A 28 5.59 -4.45 3.34
N LEU A 29 5.89 -3.24 3.83
CA LEU A 29 4.97 -2.10 3.75
C LEU A 29 4.79 -1.63 2.31
N VAL A 30 5.88 -1.59 1.54
CA VAL A 30 5.84 -1.23 0.12
C VAL A 30 5.01 -2.25 -0.66
N ALA A 31 5.21 -3.55 -0.42
CA ALA A 31 4.46 -4.61 -1.07
C ALA A 31 2.96 -4.55 -0.70
N SER A 32 2.64 -4.34 0.59
CA SER A 32 1.26 -4.25 1.06
C SER A 32 0.53 -3.02 0.50
N THR A 33 1.20 -1.87 0.46
CA THR A 33 0.63 -0.63 -0.09
C THR A 33 0.37 -0.76 -1.59
N ARG A 34 1.30 -1.39 -2.32
CA ARG A 34 1.15 -1.68 -3.74
C ARG A 34 -0.03 -2.62 -3.99
N ALA A 35 -0.13 -3.71 -3.24
CA ALA A 35 -1.23 -4.65 -3.35
C ALA A 35 -2.58 -3.97 -3.06
N ALA A 36 -2.64 -3.08 -2.06
CA ALA A 36 -3.85 -2.32 -1.76
C ALA A 36 -4.26 -1.38 -2.91
N ARG A 37 -3.29 -0.72 -3.55
CA ARG A 37 -3.52 0.12 -4.74
C ARG A 37 -4.04 -0.71 -5.91
N GLU A 38 -3.41 -1.86 -6.19
CA GLU A 38 -3.84 -2.78 -7.25
C GLU A 38 -5.25 -3.35 -6.99
N ALA A 39 -5.68 -3.42 -5.73
CA ALA A 39 -7.00 -3.80 -5.29
C ALA A 39 -8.07 -2.68 -5.33
N GLY A 40 -7.71 -1.46 -5.75
CA GLY A 40 -8.64 -0.34 -5.92
C GLY A 40 -8.65 0.70 -4.80
N ALA A 41 -7.80 0.55 -3.78
CA ALA A 41 -7.71 1.53 -2.70
C ALA A 41 -7.06 2.85 -3.16
N ILE A 42 -7.51 3.95 -2.58
CA ILE A 42 -6.72 5.19 -2.53
C ILE A 42 -5.62 4.99 -1.49
N THR A 43 -4.38 5.30 -1.84
CA THR A 43 -3.22 5.07 -0.96
C THR A 43 -2.53 6.37 -0.57
N LEU A 44 -2.32 6.56 0.74
CA LEU A 44 -1.60 7.71 1.33
C LEU A 44 -0.43 7.22 2.18
N ALA A 45 0.80 7.63 1.84
CA ALA A 45 1.97 7.44 2.69
C ALA A 45 2.19 8.63 3.63
N VAL A 46 2.54 8.36 4.88
CA VAL A 46 3.06 9.34 5.84
C VAL A 46 4.50 8.96 6.15
N THR A 47 5.46 9.75 5.66
CA THR A 47 6.87 9.40 5.71
C THR A 47 7.80 10.61 5.68
N ASN A 48 8.76 10.68 6.60
CA ASN A 48 9.76 11.77 6.64
C ASN A 48 10.80 11.69 5.49
N ASN A 49 10.59 10.81 4.51
CA ASN A 49 11.46 10.64 3.36
C ASN A 49 10.59 10.63 2.08
N PRO A 50 10.36 11.80 1.45
CA PRO A 50 9.51 11.91 0.26
C PRO A 50 10.04 11.12 -0.94
N ASP A 51 11.34 10.81 -0.96
CA ASP A 51 11.97 9.97 -2.00
C ASP A 51 11.95 8.47 -1.66
N SER A 52 11.22 8.06 -0.62
CA SER A 52 11.19 6.68 -0.16
C SER A 52 10.47 5.74 -1.14
N PRO A 53 10.82 4.44 -1.14
CA PRO A 53 10.07 3.42 -1.88
C PRO A 53 8.58 3.40 -1.56
N LEU A 54 8.20 3.70 -0.30
CA LEU A 54 6.81 3.78 0.11
C LEU A 54 6.08 4.96 -0.56
N ALA A 55 6.66 6.16 -0.54
CA ALA A 55 6.09 7.33 -1.20
C ALA A 55 5.90 7.09 -2.71
N GLY A 56 6.84 6.39 -3.35
CA GLY A 56 6.78 6.08 -4.78
C GLY A 56 5.70 5.06 -5.20
N VAL A 57 5.14 4.27 -4.27
CA VAL A 57 4.04 3.33 -4.56
C VAL A 57 2.67 3.83 -4.08
N SER A 58 2.63 4.93 -3.34
CA SER A 58 1.39 5.57 -2.90
C SER A 58 0.87 6.58 -3.92
N GLU A 59 -0.43 6.83 -3.92
CA GLU A 59 -1.02 7.89 -4.76
C GLU A 59 -0.60 9.28 -4.27
N TYR A 60 -0.65 9.44 -2.95
CA TYR A 60 -0.31 10.65 -2.25
C TYR A 60 0.71 10.31 -1.17
N HIS A 61 1.55 11.29 -0.83
CA HIS A 61 2.37 11.21 0.36
C HIS A 61 2.44 12.57 1.05
N ILE A 62 2.65 12.53 2.35
CA ILE A 62 3.00 13.68 3.18
C ILE A 62 4.24 13.34 4.01
N ASP A 63 5.08 14.35 4.24
CA ASP A 63 6.37 14.26 4.91
C ASP A 63 6.46 14.97 6.27
#